data_AF-A0A4Q2ZV87-F1
#
_entry.id   AF-A0A4Q2ZV87-F1
#
_cell.length_a   1.000
_cell.length_b   1.000
_cell.length_c   1.000
_cell.angle_alpha   90.00
_cell.angle_beta   90.00
_cell.angle_gamma   90.00
#
_symmetry.space_group_name_H-M   'P 1'
#
loop_
_entity.id
_entity.type
_entity.pdbx_description
1 polymer ?
#
loop_
_entity_poly.entity_id
_entity_poly.type
_entity_poly.pdbx_seq_one_letter_code
_entity_poly.pdbx_strand_id
1 'polypeptide(L)'
;MPPVLRISVLVCLAVAACAPAPEDIRDPWRESIAALPAAKAGDAEGLQRTFAAARAQLMQPYINGGEDAETMFLNMGEVLRSTGDERFHQVLLAEAPETRSAVRDFLSEDDTRRDYPKTHALLADAPEVEWPSDLAMKKSYQESGGTPPVKAPWKK
;
A
#
# COMPACT_ATOMS: atom_id res chain seq x y z
N MET A 1 -7.29 67.29 25.36
CA MET A 1 -6.67 66.60 24.20
C MET A 1 -5.16 66.62 24.40
N PRO A 2 -4.58 65.44 24.66
CA PRO A 2 -3.63 64.89 23.67
C PRO A 2 -3.93 63.40 23.37
N PRO A 3 -3.56 62.89 22.18
CA PRO A 3 -3.55 61.46 21.89
C PRO A 3 -2.24 60.84 22.38
N VAL A 4 -2.31 59.72 23.12
CA VAL A 4 -1.12 58.92 23.42
C VAL A 4 -1.14 57.64 22.59
N LEU A 5 -0.02 57.48 21.90
CA LEU A 5 0.33 56.49 20.90
C LEU A 5 0.04 55.04 21.29
N ARG A 6 -0.48 54.31 20.30
CA ARG A 6 -0.37 52.85 20.17
C ARG A 6 1.10 52.44 20.11
N ILE A 7 1.49 51.44 20.91
CA ILE A 7 2.54 50.48 20.53
C ILE A 7 2.07 49.09 20.97
N SER A 8 1.57 48.33 20.01
CA SER A 8 1.36 46.90 20.13
C SER A 8 2.72 46.21 20.10
N VAL A 9 3.24 45.79 21.25
CA VAL A 9 4.38 44.86 21.29
C VAL A 9 3.81 43.45 21.27
N LEU A 10 3.62 42.93 20.04
CA LEU A 10 3.36 41.52 19.81
C LEU A 10 4.70 40.79 20.03
N VAL A 11 4.94 40.29 21.24
CA VAL A 11 6.07 39.41 21.50
C VAL A 11 5.75 38.06 20.88
N CYS A 12 6.22 37.83 19.65
CA CYS A 12 6.31 36.51 19.06
C CYS A 12 7.39 35.72 19.83
N LEU A 13 7.00 35.05 20.91
CA LEU A 13 7.76 33.93 21.44
C LEU A 13 7.66 32.80 20.41
N ALA A 14 8.64 32.73 19.52
CA ALA A 14 8.92 31.55 18.73
C ALA A 14 9.39 30.45 19.69
N VAL A 15 8.45 29.67 20.20
CA VAL A 15 8.78 28.37 20.79
C VAL A 15 9.21 27.50 19.62
N ALA A 16 10.52 27.36 19.45
CA ALA A 16 11.12 26.34 18.61
C ALA A 16 10.75 24.98 19.24
N ALA A 17 9.56 24.49 18.92
CA ALA A 17 9.19 23.12 19.16
C ALA A 17 10.10 22.28 18.26
N CYS A 18 11.17 21.72 18.83
CA CYS A 18 11.65 20.42 18.37
C CYS A 18 10.50 19.45 18.59
N ALA A 19 9.57 19.40 17.64
CA ALA A 19 8.64 18.29 17.55
C ALA A 19 9.51 17.03 17.43
N PRO A 20 9.38 16.04 18.33
CA PRO A 20 9.93 14.73 18.06
C PRO A 20 9.39 14.25 16.70
N ALA A 21 10.22 13.55 15.94
CA ALA A 21 9.79 12.92 14.69
C ALA A 21 8.47 12.15 14.93
N PRO A 22 7.50 12.20 14.01
CA PRO A 22 6.24 11.51 14.20
C PRO A 22 6.47 10.03 14.49
N GLU A 23 5.67 9.53 15.45
CA GLU A 23 5.62 8.18 16.00
C GLU A 23 5.57 7.09 14.91
N ASP A 24 6.27 5.98 15.18
CA ASP A 24 6.04 4.64 14.66
C ASP A 24 5.60 4.58 13.19
N ILE A 25 6.57 4.64 12.26
CA ILE A 25 6.33 4.25 10.87
C ILE A 25 5.97 2.77 10.93
N ARG A 26 4.67 2.46 11.04
CA ARG A 26 4.17 1.09 10.99
C ARG A 26 4.64 0.47 9.69
N ASP A 27 5.60 -0.44 9.80
CA ASP A 27 6.12 -1.21 8.67
C ASP A 27 4.94 -1.99 8.04
N PRO A 28 4.55 -1.71 6.78
CA PRO A 28 3.36 -2.31 6.20
C PRO A 28 3.43 -3.84 6.15
N TRP A 29 4.61 -4.41 5.90
CA TRP A 29 4.83 -5.85 5.94
C TRP A 29 4.60 -6.46 7.34
N ARG A 30 4.94 -5.74 8.42
CA ARG A 30 4.63 -6.18 9.79
C ARG A 30 3.14 -6.12 10.08
N GLU A 31 2.45 -5.10 9.59
CA GLU A 31 0.98 -5.01 9.70
C GLU A 31 0.29 -6.15 8.95
N SER A 32 0.80 -6.53 7.78
CA SER A 32 0.35 -7.71 7.04
C SER A 32 0.54 -9.00 7.85
N ILE A 33 1.71 -9.20 8.47
CA ILE A 33 1.95 -10.34 9.37
C ILE A 33 0.97 -10.34 10.56
N ALA A 34 0.75 -9.18 11.18
CA ALA A 34 -0.13 -9.06 12.33
C ALA A 34 -1.61 -9.33 11.98
N ALA A 35 -2.04 -8.94 10.78
CA ALA A 35 -3.39 -9.18 10.28
C ALA A 35 -3.61 -10.62 9.77
N LEU A 36 -2.52 -11.32 9.42
CA LEU A 36 -2.56 -12.62 8.74
C LEU A 36 -3.47 -13.67 9.41
N PRO A 37 -3.44 -13.88 10.75
CA PRO A 37 -4.29 -14.91 11.37
C PRO A 37 -5.79 -14.63 11.19
N ALA A 38 -6.20 -13.37 11.36
CA ALA A 38 -7.60 -12.96 11.19
C ALA A 38 -8.00 -13.02 9.70
N ALA A 39 -7.14 -12.51 8.81
CA ALA A 39 -7.37 -12.54 7.37
C ALA A 39 -7.55 -13.97 6.87
N LYS A 40 -6.68 -14.91 7.26
CA LYS A 40 -6.79 -16.34 6.91
C LYS A 40 -8.06 -17.01 7.44
N ALA A 41 -8.59 -16.54 8.56
CA ALA A 41 -9.87 -17.01 9.09
C ALA A 41 -11.10 -16.44 8.33
N GLY A 42 -10.87 -15.59 7.31
CA GLY A 42 -11.93 -14.95 6.54
C GLY A 42 -12.56 -13.74 7.25
N ASP A 43 -11.93 -13.24 8.31
CA ASP A 43 -12.37 -12.04 9.01
C ASP A 43 -12.25 -10.81 8.11
N ALA A 44 -13.30 -9.99 8.06
CA ALA A 44 -13.34 -8.84 7.16
C ALA A 44 -12.30 -7.78 7.54
N GLU A 45 -12.16 -7.48 8.83
CA GLU A 45 -11.19 -6.49 9.30
C GLU A 45 -9.76 -6.95 9.03
N GLY A 46 -9.46 -8.24 9.28
CA GLY A 46 -8.17 -8.84 8.95
C GLY A 46 -7.82 -8.73 7.45
N LEU A 47 -8.80 -9.01 6.58
CA LEU A 47 -8.65 -8.87 5.13
C LEU A 47 -8.38 -7.41 4.73
N GLN A 48 -9.17 -6.47 5.24
CA GLN A 48 -9.02 -5.05 4.95
C GLN A 48 -7.67 -4.50 5.41
N ARG A 49 -7.19 -4.92 6.59
CA ARG A 49 -5.85 -4.56 7.07
C ARG A 49 -4.74 -5.10 6.17
N THR A 50 -4.90 -6.33 5.67
CA THR A 50 -3.96 -6.92 4.70
C THR A 50 -3.94 -6.12 3.38
N PHE A 51 -5.11 -5.69 2.89
CA PHE A 51 -5.20 -4.88 1.67
C PHE A 51 -4.63 -3.47 1.86
N ALA A 52 -4.89 -2.85 3.01
CA ALA A 52 -4.32 -1.55 3.37
C ALA A 52 -2.79 -1.62 3.48
N ALA A 53 -2.25 -2.70 4.04
CA ALA A 53 -0.81 -2.95 4.10
C ALA A 53 -0.19 -3.06 2.70
N ALA A 54 -0.84 -3.76 1.75
CA ALA A 54 -0.38 -3.82 0.36
C ALA A 54 -0.27 -2.43 -0.27
N ARG A 55 -1.32 -1.62 -0.11
CA ARG A 55 -1.30 -0.24 -0.60
C ARG A 55 -0.20 0.60 0.09
N ALA A 56 -0.07 0.50 1.40
CA ALA A 56 0.93 1.24 2.16
C ALA A 56 2.36 0.86 1.74
N GLN A 57 2.62 -0.41 1.46
CA GLN A 57 3.92 -0.90 0.99
C GLN A 57 4.31 -0.26 -0.36
N LEU A 58 3.38 -0.18 -1.32
CA LEU A 58 3.65 0.45 -2.63
C LEU A 58 3.77 1.97 -2.56
N MET A 59 3.16 2.59 -1.56
CA MET A 59 3.26 4.03 -1.32
C MET A 59 4.61 4.46 -0.73
N GLN A 60 5.48 3.51 -0.36
CA GLN A 60 6.81 3.83 0.16
C GLN A 60 7.69 4.47 -0.93
N PRO A 61 8.46 5.54 -0.61
CA PRO A 61 9.22 6.30 -1.61
C PRO A 61 10.56 5.64 -1.98
N TYR A 62 10.69 4.34 -1.76
CA TYR A 62 11.88 3.55 -2.02
C TYR A 62 11.51 2.27 -2.77
N ILE A 63 12.53 1.59 -3.31
CA ILE A 63 12.33 0.36 -4.08
C ILE A 63 11.64 -0.66 -3.17
N ASN A 64 10.46 -1.11 -3.60
CA ASN A 64 9.79 -2.21 -2.95
C ASN A 64 10.45 -3.51 -3.43
N GLY A 65 11.28 -4.13 -2.58
CA GLY A 65 12.03 -5.33 -2.89
C GLY A 65 12.64 -5.95 -1.64
N GLY A 66 13.27 -7.11 -1.80
CA GLY A 66 13.84 -7.86 -0.68
C GLY A 66 12.77 -8.57 0.17
N GLU A 67 13.15 -8.89 1.41
CA GLU A 67 12.35 -9.71 2.33
C GLU A 67 10.96 -9.14 2.59
N ASP A 68 10.83 -7.82 2.70
CA ASP A 68 9.55 -7.15 2.98
C ASP A 68 8.54 -7.35 1.85
N ALA A 69 8.96 -7.13 0.60
CA ALA A 69 8.11 -7.28 -0.59
C ALA A 69 7.74 -8.74 -0.84
N GLU A 70 8.70 -9.65 -0.66
CA GLU A 70 8.47 -11.09 -0.77
C GLU A 70 7.49 -11.58 0.30
N THR A 71 7.63 -11.12 1.54
CA THR A 71 6.71 -11.43 2.64
C THR A 71 5.29 -10.94 2.33
N MET A 72 5.15 -9.74 1.78
CA MET A 72 3.85 -9.22 1.36
C MET A 72 3.20 -10.07 0.27
N PHE A 73 3.98 -10.48 -0.74
CA PHE A 73 3.51 -11.36 -1.81
C PHE A 73 3.05 -12.73 -1.26
N LEU A 74 3.88 -13.34 -0.41
CA LEU A 74 3.58 -14.64 0.20
C LEU A 74 2.33 -14.59 1.10
N ASN A 75 2.22 -13.55 1.93
CA ASN A 75 1.08 -13.36 2.82
C ASN A 75 -0.21 -13.14 2.03
N MET A 76 -0.20 -12.28 1.01
CA MET A 76 -1.39 -12.00 0.20
C MET A 76 -1.89 -13.26 -0.51
N GLY A 77 -0.98 -14.02 -1.14
CA GLY A 77 -1.31 -15.29 -1.76
C GLY A 77 -1.85 -16.33 -0.77
N GLU A 78 -1.28 -16.40 0.44
CA GLU A 78 -1.75 -17.30 1.48
C GLU A 78 -3.13 -16.93 2.02
N VAL A 79 -3.41 -15.63 2.17
CA VAL A 79 -4.74 -15.14 2.54
C VAL A 79 -5.76 -15.55 1.49
N LEU A 80 -5.50 -15.27 0.20
CA LEU A 80 -6.39 -15.66 -0.90
C LEU A 80 -6.64 -17.18 -0.93
N ARG A 81 -5.59 -17.99 -0.77
CA ARG A 81 -5.72 -19.46 -0.68
C ARG A 81 -6.59 -19.90 0.49
N SER A 82 -6.43 -19.28 1.65
CA SER A 82 -7.12 -19.68 2.89
C SER A 82 -8.59 -19.27 2.89
N THR A 83 -8.90 -18.06 2.40
CA THR A 83 -10.27 -17.55 2.40
C THR A 83 -11.09 -18.02 1.20
N GLY A 84 -10.42 -18.38 0.11
CA GLY A 84 -11.03 -18.72 -1.16
C GLY A 84 -11.54 -17.50 -1.93
N ASP A 85 -11.91 -17.75 -3.19
CA ASP A 85 -12.25 -16.73 -4.18
C ASP A 85 -13.42 -15.84 -3.73
N GLU A 86 -14.53 -16.44 -3.30
CA GLU A 86 -15.76 -15.69 -2.98
C GLU A 86 -15.54 -14.70 -1.84
N ARG A 87 -14.98 -15.14 -0.72
CA ARG A 87 -14.84 -14.30 0.47
C ARG A 87 -13.83 -13.18 0.22
N PHE A 88 -12.71 -13.49 -0.41
CA PHE A 88 -11.69 -12.51 -0.75
C PHE A 88 -12.24 -11.45 -1.70
N HIS A 89 -12.90 -11.88 -2.79
CA HIS A 89 -13.56 -11.01 -3.75
C HIS A 89 -14.57 -10.08 -3.08
N GLN A 90 -15.47 -10.60 -2.24
CA GLN A 90 -16.52 -9.80 -1.61
C GLN A 90 -15.96 -8.66 -0.74
N VAL A 91 -14.91 -8.93 0.05
CA VAL A 91 -14.29 -7.88 0.87
C VAL A 91 -13.49 -6.92 0.00
N LEU A 92 -12.74 -7.42 -0.99
CA LEU A 92 -11.96 -6.59 -1.90
C LEU A 92 -12.84 -5.68 -2.78
N LEU A 93 -14.05 -6.11 -3.12
CA LEU A 93 -15.03 -5.32 -3.89
C LEU A 93 -15.49 -4.07 -3.14
N ALA A 94 -15.45 -4.07 -1.80
CA ALA A 94 -15.77 -2.90 -0.99
C ALA A 94 -14.63 -1.87 -0.94
N GLU A 95 -13.41 -2.27 -1.29
CA GLU A 95 -12.24 -1.39 -1.25
C GLU A 95 -12.19 -0.43 -2.44
N ALA A 96 -11.45 0.68 -2.27
CA ALA A 96 -11.20 1.64 -3.34
C ALA A 96 -10.47 0.97 -4.53
N PRO A 97 -10.72 1.42 -5.79
CA PRO A 97 -10.06 0.86 -6.97
C PRO A 97 -8.53 0.82 -6.88
N GLU A 98 -7.90 1.83 -6.26
CA GLU A 98 -6.46 1.90 -6.06
C GLU A 98 -5.96 0.81 -5.10
N THR A 99 -6.72 0.47 -4.07
CA THR A 99 -6.39 -0.65 -3.17
C THR A 99 -6.45 -1.98 -3.93
N ARG A 100 -7.40 -2.14 -4.86
CA ARG A 100 -7.47 -3.35 -5.71
C ARG A 100 -6.25 -3.44 -6.63
N SER A 101 -5.84 -2.32 -7.21
CA SER A 101 -4.59 -2.22 -7.97
C SER A 101 -3.37 -2.57 -7.12
N ALA A 102 -3.32 -2.14 -5.86
CA ALA A 102 -2.25 -2.50 -4.95
C ALA A 102 -2.24 -3.99 -4.59
N VAL A 103 -3.41 -4.59 -4.34
CA VAL A 103 -3.51 -6.04 -4.07
C VAL A 103 -3.07 -6.86 -5.28
N ARG A 104 -3.38 -6.40 -6.49
CA ARG A 104 -2.94 -7.01 -7.75
C ARG A 104 -1.41 -7.18 -7.82
N ASP A 105 -0.67 -6.16 -7.40
CA ASP A 105 0.81 -6.15 -7.43
C ASP A 105 1.45 -7.19 -6.49
N PHE A 106 0.69 -7.76 -5.55
CA PHE A 106 1.16 -8.82 -4.64
C PHE A 106 0.54 -10.20 -4.91
N LEU A 107 -0.04 -10.40 -6.10
CA LEU A 107 -0.59 -11.69 -6.53
C LEU A 107 -0.01 -12.12 -7.88
N SER A 108 0.09 -13.43 -8.07
CA SER A 108 0.44 -14.04 -9.36
C SER A 108 -0.78 -14.02 -10.29
N GLU A 109 -0.70 -13.34 -11.45
CA GLU A 109 -1.81 -13.31 -12.42
C GLU A 109 -2.22 -14.73 -12.82
N ASP A 110 -1.25 -15.58 -13.18
CA ASP A 110 -1.53 -16.90 -13.72
C ASP A 110 -2.24 -17.80 -12.71
N ASP A 111 -1.81 -17.77 -11.45
CA ASP A 111 -2.47 -18.54 -10.39
C ASP A 111 -3.85 -17.94 -10.05
N THR A 112 -3.94 -16.61 -9.98
CA THR A 112 -5.19 -15.92 -9.66
C THR A 112 -6.25 -16.17 -10.75
N ARG A 113 -5.88 -16.09 -12.02
CA ARG A 113 -6.76 -16.35 -13.15
C ARG A 113 -7.27 -17.79 -13.16
N ARG A 114 -6.39 -18.75 -12.86
CA ARG A 114 -6.70 -20.18 -12.92
C ARG A 114 -7.58 -20.61 -11.76
N ASP A 115 -7.26 -20.18 -10.54
CA ASP A 115 -7.81 -20.76 -9.32
C ASP A 115 -8.85 -19.83 -8.63
N TYR A 116 -8.84 -18.52 -8.93
CA TYR A 116 -9.66 -17.50 -8.28
C TYR A 116 -10.31 -16.53 -9.29
N PRO A 117 -11.18 -17.03 -10.20
CA PRO A 117 -11.66 -16.27 -11.35
C PRO A 117 -12.46 -15.00 -11.00
N LYS A 118 -13.18 -14.95 -9.87
CA LYS A 118 -13.92 -13.74 -9.47
C LYS A 118 -12.96 -12.64 -9.02
N THR A 119 -12.00 -13.01 -8.18
CA THR A 119 -10.94 -12.12 -7.72
C THR A 119 -10.11 -11.64 -8.91
N HIS A 120 -9.74 -12.53 -9.83
CA HIS A 120 -9.04 -12.16 -11.05
C HIS A 120 -9.80 -11.13 -11.88
N ALA A 121 -11.09 -11.36 -12.16
CA ALA A 121 -11.89 -10.41 -12.94
C ALA A 121 -11.94 -9.02 -12.29
N LEU A 122 -12.11 -8.97 -10.96
CA LEU A 122 -12.08 -7.72 -10.20
C LEU A 122 -10.73 -6.98 -10.29
N LEU A 123 -9.61 -7.73 -10.23
CA LEU A 123 -8.26 -7.17 -10.30
C LEU A 123 -7.86 -6.76 -11.73
N ALA A 124 -8.32 -7.48 -12.75
CA ALA A 124 -8.11 -7.14 -14.16
C ALA A 124 -8.84 -5.84 -14.57
N ASP A 125 -9.92 -5.49 -13.87
CA ASP A 125 -10.64 -4.23 -14.06
C ASP A 125 -10.12 -3.07 -13.18
N ALA A 126 -9.18 -3.33 -12.27
CA ALA A 126 -8.59 -2.29 -11.43
C ALA A 126 -7.67 -1.35 -12.25
N PRO A 127 -7.57 -0.06 -11.88
CA PRO A 127 -6.75 0.90 -12.61
C PRO A 127 -5.27 0.50 -12.62
N GLU A 128 -4.56 0.88 -13.68
CA GLU A 128 -3.09 0.88 -13.67
C GLU A 128 -2.62 2.10 -12.90
N VAL A 129 -1.83 1.86 -11.85
CA VAL A 129 -1.29 2.91 -10.98
C VAL A 129 0.21 2.83 -11.03
N GLU A 130 0.86 3.95 -11.29
CA GLU A 130 2.30 4.09 -11.10
C GLU A 130 2.57 4.47 -9.64
N TRP A 131 3.12 3.54 -8.87
CA TRP A 131 3.32 3.73 -7.44
C TRP A 131 4.62 4.47 -7.12
N PRO A 132 4.72 5.16 -5.97
CA PRO A 132 5.98 5.71 -5.48
C PRO A 132 7.16 4.71 -5.51
N SER A 133 6.90 3.46 -5.15
CA SER A 133 7.92 2.40 -5.23
C SER A 133 8.36 2.07 -6.66
N ASP A 134 7.45 2.17 -7.64
CA ASP A 134 7.76 1.97 -9.06
C ASP A 134 8.65 3.09 -9.58
N LEU A 135 8.37 4.34 -9.17
CA LEU A 135 9.19 5.50 -9.50
C LEU A 135 10.59 5.37 -8.91
N ALA A 136 10.70 4.90 -7.67
CA ALA A 136 11.99 4.64 -7.02
C ALA A 136 12.78 3.55 -7.77
N MET A 137 12.12 2.46 -8.19
CA MET A 137 12.73 1.42 -9.01
C MET A 137 13.20 1.96 -10.36
N LYS A 138 12.33 2.68 -11.09
CA LYS A 138 12.69 3.29 -12.39
C LYS A 138 13.91 4.19 -12.28
N LYS A 139 13.96 5.03 -11.25
CA LYS A 139 15.10 5.91 -10.98
C LYS A 139 16.39 5.11 -10.76
N SER A 140 16.35 4.05 -9.95
CA SER A 140 17.52 3.20 -9.70
C SER A 140 18.04 2.50 -10.96
N TYR A 141 17.16 2.04 -11.85
CA TYR A 141 17.56 1.48 -13.14
C TYR A 141 18.20 2.53 -14.06
N GLN A 142 17.62 3.74 -14.12
CA GLN A 142 18.19 4.84 -14.91
C GLN A 142 19.59 5.22 -14.43
N GLU A 143 19.80 5.31 -13.12
CA GLU A 143 21.09 5.64 -12.51
C GLU A 143 22.15 4.56 -12.73
N SER A 144 21.73 3.29 -12.88
CA SER A 144 22.62 2.16 -13.18
C SER A 144 22.84 1.90 -14.68
N GLY A 145 22.21 2.69 -15.57
CA GLY A 145 22.27 2.49 -17.01
C GLY A 145 21.47 1.27 -17.52
N GLY A 146 20.57 0.74 -16.69
CA GLY A 146 19.68 -0.37 -17.01
C GLY A 146 18.31 0.08 -17.53
N THR A 147 17.55 -0.89 -18.05
CA THR A 147 16.14 -0.70 -18.44
C THR A 147 15.24 -1.26 -17.34
N PRO A 148 14.32 -0.47 -16.76
CA PRO A 148 13.42 -0.97 -15.73
C PRO A 148 12.46 -2.02 -16.31
N PRO A 149 12.02 -2.99 -15.49
CA PRO A 149 10.99 -3.92 -15.90
C PRO A 149 9.69 -3.18 -16.24
N VAL A 150 8.99 -3.65 -17.27
CA VAL A 150 7.67 -3.14 -17.67
C VAL A 150 6.61 -4.00 -17.01
N LYS A 151 5.74 -3.39 -16.20
CA LYS A 151 4.55 -4.07 -15.66
C LYS A 151 3.61 -4.41 -16.82
N ALA A 152 3.32 -5.69 -17.00
CA ALA A 152 2.31 -6.14 -17.95
C ALA A 152 0.92 -5.97 -17.33
N PRO A 153 -0.06 -5.42 -18.07
CA PRO A 153 -1.43 -5.37 -17.58
C PRO A 153 -1.99 -6.79 -17.48
N TRP A 154 -2.80 -7.06 -16.45
CA TRP A 154 -3.50 -8.33 -16.34
C TRP A 154 -4.50 -8.49 -17.49
N LYS A 155 -4.62 -9.71 -18.00
CA LYS A 155 -5.57 -10.01 -19.08
C LYS A 155 -7.00 -10.05 -18.53
N LYS A 156 -7.94 -9.52 -19.30
CA LYS A 156 -9.38 -9.64 -19.00
C LYS A 156 -9.91 -11.02 -19.36
#